data_AF-A0A536DL10-F1
#
_entry.id   AF-A0A536DL10-F1
#
_cell.length_a   1.000
_cell.length_b   1.000
_cell.length_c   1.000
_cell.angle_alpha   90.00
_cell.angle_beta   90.00
_cell.angle_gamma   90.00
#
_symmetry.space_group_name_H-M   'P 1'
#
loop_
_entity.id
_entity.type
_entity.pdbx_description
1 polymer ?
#
loop_
_entity_poly.entity_id
_entity_poly.type
_entity_poly.pdbx_seq_one_letter_code
_entity_poly.pdbx_strand_id
1 'polypeptide(L)'
;MDKVVALTKRRGFIYPSSEIYGGLSGFYDYGPYGVALKRAIRDLWWRHVVELRDDVVGLESTLVMPSEVWAASGHLTNFVDPL
;
A
#
# COMPACT_ATOMS: atom_id res chain seq x y z
N MET A 1 -20.43 -3.99 2.89
CA MET A 1 -19.15 -3.26 2.93
C MET A 1 -19.27 -1.92 3.67
N ASP A 2 -20.36 -1.19 3.45
CA ASP A 2 -20.58 0.19 3.95
C ASP A 2 -20.43 0.37 5.46
N LYS A 3 -20.83 -0.63 6.27
CA LYS A 3 -20.66 -0.59 7.73
C LYS A 3 -19.17 -0.48 8.14
N VAL A 4 -18.28 -1.17 7.42
CA VAL A 4 -16.84 -1.14 7.68
C VAL A 4 -16.27 0.21 7.28
N VAL A 5 -16.59 0.69 6.08
CA VAL A 5 -16.16 2.01 5.57
C VAL A 5 -16.60 3.13 6.51
N ALA A 6 -17.86 3.11 6.96
CA ALA A 6 -18.38 4.09 7.91
C ALA A 6 -17.65 4.04 9.26
N LEU A 7 -17.30 2.84 9.74
CA LEU A 7 -16.56 2.66 10.99
C LEU A 7 -15.12 3.18 10.86
N THR A 8 -14.40 2.78 9.81
CA THR A 8 -12.99 3.15 9.61
C THR A 8 -12.83 4.66 9.47
N LYS A 9 -13.75 5.33 8.77
CA LYS A 9 -13.79 6.79 8.68
C LYS A 9 -14.10 7.42 10.04
N ARG A 10 -15.18 6.99 10.71
CA ARG A 10 -15.62 7.57 12.00
C ARG A 10 -14.61 7.38 13.13
N ARG A 11 -13.83 6.30 13.09
CA ARG A 11 -12.87 5.94 14.15
C ARG A 11 -11.43 6.32 13.83
N GLY A 12 -11.15 6.99 12.72
CA GLY A 12 -9.80 7.48 12.40
C GLY A 12 -8.83 6.41 11.96
N PHE A 13 -9.31 5.45 11.17
CA PHE A 13 -8.48 4.46 10.48
C PHE A 13 -8.15 4.90 9.06
N ILE A 14 -9.16 5.17 8.22
CA ILE A 14 -8.97 5.48 6.80
C ILE A 14 -9.89 6.62 6.37
N TYR A 15 -9.35 7.56 5.61
CA TYR A 15 -10.06 8.69 5.02
C TYR A 15 -9.91 8.72 3.49
N PRO A 16 -10.93 9.13 2.72
CA PRO A 16 -10.73 9.50 1.32
C PRO A 16 -9.67 10.60 1.21
N SER A 17 -8.66 10.38 0.37
CA SER A 17 -7.60 11.38 0.17
C SER A 17 -8.20 12.64 -0.44
N SER A 18 -7.74 13.81 0.00
CA SER A 18 -8.18 15.12 -0.52
C SER A 18 -9.69 15.37 -0.43
N GLU A 19 -10.36 14.79 0.58
CA GLU A 19 -11.83 14.83 0.73
C GLU A 19 -12.42 16.24 0.64
N ILE A 20 -11.79 17.23 1.28
CA ILE A 20 -12.29 18.62 1.30
C ILE A 20 -12.22 19.33 -0.06
N TYR A 21 -11.56 18.73 -1.05
CA TYR A 21 -11.43 19.21 -2.42
C TYR A 21 -12.15 18.31 -3.44
N GLY A 22 -13.06 17.44 -2.97
CA GLY A 22 -13.84 16.53 -3.83
C GLY A 22 -13.28 15.10 -3.91
N GLY A 23 -12.13 14.85 -3.26
CA GLY A 23 -11.50 13.54 -3.21
C GLY A 23 -10.79 13.13 -4.51
N LEU A 24 -9.98 12.08 -4.42
CA LEU A 24 -9.36 11.44 -5.58
C LEU A 24 -9.71 9.95 -5.57
N SER A 25 -10.49 9.51 -6.56
CA SER A 25 -10.95 8.12 -6.65
C SER A 25 -9.76 7.15 -6.66
N GLY A 26 -9.80 6.14 -5.80
CA GLY A 26 -8.72 5.15 -5.64
C GLY A 26 -7.64 5.54 -4.64
N PHE A 27 -7.66 6.74 -4.06
CA PHE A 27 -6.64 7.22 -3.12
C PHE A 27 -7.21 7.46 -1.72
N TYR A 28 -6.48 7.03 -0.70
CA TYR A 28 -6.91 7.06 0.70
C TYR A 28 -5.74 7.34 1.65
N ASP A 29 -6.04 8.06 2.74
CA ASP A 29 -5.10 8.40 3.79
C ASP A 29 -5.34 7.59 5.06
N TYR A 30 -4.26 7.16 5.72
CA TYR A 30 -4.34 6.46 6.99
C TYR A 30 -4.40 7.48 8.15
N GLY A 31 -5.47 7.39 8.95
CA GLY A 31 -5.62 8.17 10.18
C GLY A 31 -4.76 7.62 11.34
N PRO A 32 -4.86 8.19 12.55
CA PRO A 32 -4.01 7.83 13.69
C PRO A 32 -3.99 6.32 14.01
N TYR A 33 -5.16 5.70 14.10
CA TYR A 33 -5.26 4.26 14.35
C TYR A 33 -4.93 3.42 13.12
N GLY A 34 -5.16 3.97 11.92
CA GLY A 34 -4.81 3.33 10.65
C GLY A 34 -3.30 3.18 10.50
N VAL A 35 -2.53 4.23 10.78
CA VAL A 35 -1.06 4.19 10.72
C VAL A 35 -0.52 3.19 11.74
N ALA A 36 -1.04 3.19 12.97
CA ALA A 36 -0.63 2.24 14.01
C ALA A 36 -0.90 0.79 13.58
N LEU A 37 -2.11 0.52 13.08
CA LEU A 37 -2.48 -0.82 12.59
C LEU A 37 -1.63 -1.25 11.38
N LYS A 38 -1.43 -0.36 10.39
CA LYS A 38 -0.61 -0.63 9.20
C LYS A 38 0.82 -1.00 9.59
N ARG A 39 1.43 -0.25 10.52
CA ARG A 39 2.78 -0.54 11.03
C ARG A 39 2.82 -1.87 11.75
N ALA A 40 1.87 -2.13 12.66
CA ALA A 40 1.82 -3.40 13.40
C ALA A 40 1.74 -4.61 12.45
N ILE A 41 0.90 -4.55 11.40
CA ILE A 41 0.80 -5.63 10.42
C ILE A 41 2.11 -5.79 9.63
N ARG A 42 2.70 -4.69 9.16
CA ARG A 42 3.98 -4.71 8.43
C ARG A 42 5.09 -5.33 9.29
N ASP A 43 5.21 -4.93 10.55
CA ASP A 43 6.27 -5.39 11.45
C ASP A 43 6.07 -6.86 11.81
N LEU A 44 4.83 -7.31 12.01
CA LEU A 44 4.50 -8.73 12.19
C LEU A 44 4.88 -9.56 10.97
N TRP A 45 4.57 -9.07 9.76
CA TRP A 45 4.94 -9.74 8.52
C TRP A 45 6.46 -9.83 8.37
N TRP A 46 7.16 -8.72 8.59
CA TRP A 46 8.63 -8.67 8.48
C TRP A 46 9.30 -9.66 9.42
N ARG A 47 8.89 -9.66 10.69
CA ARG A 47 9.37 -10.63 11.67
C ARG A 47 9.14 -12.07 11.20
N HIS A 48 7.93 -12.40 10.77
CA HIS A 48 7.57 -13.77 10.45
C HIS A 48 8.22 -14.28 9.16
N VAL A 49 8.33 -13.43 8.15
CA VAL A 49 8.79 -13.83 6.81
C VAL A 49 10.30 -13.63 6.63
N VAL A 50 10.89 -12.63 7.28
CA VAL A 50 12.31 -12.31 7.13
C VAL A 50 13.11 -12.72 8.36
N GLU A 51 12.76 -12.25 9.56
CA GLU A 51 13.61 -12.46 10.74
C GLU A 51 13.58 -13.89 11.29
N LEU A 52 12.44 -14.57 11.19
CA LEU A 52 12.26 -15.93 11.72
C LEU A 52 12.59 -17.04 10.70
N ARG A 53 13.12 -16.68 9.53
CA ARG A 53 13.44 -17.61 8.44
C ARG A 53 14.88 -17.47 8.02
N ASP A 54 15.57 -18.61 7.87
CA ASP A 54 16.97 -18.64 7.47
C ASP A 54 17.17 -18.53 5.94
N ASP A 55 16.06 -18.49 5.18
CA ASP A 55 16.04 -18.56 3.71
C ASP A 55 15.51 -17.29 3.02
N VAL A 56 15.32 -16.20 3.77
CA VAL A 56 14.81 -14.92 3.25
C VAL A 56 15.70 -13.77 3.70
N VAL A 57 16.06 -12.87 2.77
CA VAL A 57 16.90 -11.70 3.04
C VAL A 57 16.10 -10.41 2.82
N GLY A 58 16.20 -9.48 3.76
CA GLY A 58 15.57 -8.17 3.67
C GLY A 58 16.25 -7.26 2.63
N LEU A 59 15.44 -6.53 1.86
CA LEU A 59 15.90 -5.57 0.85
C LEU A 59 14.94 -4.37 0.81
N GLU A 60 15.47 -3.16 0.58
CA GLU A 60 14.69 -1.97 0.29
C GLU A 60 15.25 -1.28 -0.97
N SER A 61 14.37 -0.95 -1.93
CA SER A 61 14.74 -0.34 -3.21
C SER A 61 14.14 1.06 -3.36
N THR A 62 14.66 1.83 -4.31
CA THR A 62 14.08 3.12 -4.69
C THR A 62 12.76 2.92 -5.45
N LEU A 63 11.87 3.91 -5.38
CA LEU A 63 10.61 3.93 -6.14
C LEU A 63 10.81 4.31 -7.61
N VAL A 64 11.77 5.20 -7.88
CA VAL A 64 12.09 5.67 -9.23
C VAL A 64 13.19 4.79 -9.81
N MET A 65 12.98 4.33 -11.04
CA MET A 65 13.88 3.43 -11.77
C MET A 65 14.01 3.85 -13.23
N PRO A 66 15.15 3.54 -13.90
CA PRO A 66 15.31 3.72 -15.35
C PRO A 66 14.23 2.97 -16.14
N SER A 67 13.84 3.50 -17.30
CA SER A 67 12.76 2.94 -18.14
C SER A 67 13.07 1.54 -18.65
N GLU A 68 14.35 1.23 -18.83
CA GLU A 68 14.86 -0.05 -19.32
C GLU A 68 14.50 -1.20 -18.39
N VAL A 69 14.41 -0.97 -17.07
CA VAL A 69 13.98 -1.98 -16.08
C VAL A 69 12.51 -2.37 -16.30
N TRP A 70 11.65 -1.38 -16.56
CA TRP A 70 10.23 -1.61 -16.84
C TRP A 70 10.01 -2.28 -18.20
N ALA A 71 10.85 -1.96 -19.19
CA ALA A 71 10.85 -2.62 -20.49
C ALA A 71 11.27 -4.10 -20.36
N ALA A 72 12.41 -4.36 -19.73
CA ALA A 72 12.96 -5.72 -19.58
C ALA A 72 12.05 -6.65 -18.77
N SER A 73 11.31 -6.11 -17.80
CA SER A 73 10.33 -6.87 -17.01
C SER A 73 8.97 -7.03 -17.71
N GLY A 74 8.77 -6.44 -18.89
CA GLY A 74 7.53 -6.54 -19.69
C GLY A 74 6.38 -5.65 -19.19
N HIS A 75 6.60 -4.78 -18.20
CA HIS A 75 5.56 -3.90 -17.68
C HIS A 75 5.03 -2.94 -18.75
N LEU A 76 5.90 -2.45 -19.65
CA LEU A 76 5.47 -1.50 -20.69
C LEU A 76 4.49 -2.09 -21.71
N THR A 77 4.46 -3.42 -21.89
CA THR A 77 3.57 -4.08 -22.86
C THR A 77 2.38 -4.76 -22.21
N ASN A 78 2.56 -5.30 -21.00
CA ASN A 78 1.60 -6.22 -20.41
C ASN A 78 0.80 -5.63 -19.25
N PHE A 79 1.24 -4.51 -18.66
CA PHE A 79 0.53 -3.87 -17.54
C PHE A 79 -0.55 -2.90 -18.07
N VAL A 80 -1.53 -3.47 -18.79
CA VAL A 80 -2.64 -2.76 -19.40
C VAL A 80 -3.94 -3.52 -19.18
N ASP A 81 -4.93 -2.84 -18.62
CA ASP A 81 -6.31 -3.32 -18.59
C ASP A 81 -7.05 -2.72 -19.79
N PRO A 82 -7.51 -3.54 -20.76
CA PRO A 82 -8.24 -3.03 -21.93
C PRO A 82 -9.50 -2.29 -21.50
N LEU A 83 -9.70 -1.07 -22.02
CA LEU A 83 -10.90 -0.26 -21.81
C LEU A 83 -12.07 -0.71 -22.69
#